data_AF-A0A9D5CZC0-F1
#
_entry.id   AF-A0A9D5CZC0-F1
#
_cell.length_a   1.000
_cell.length_b   1.000
_cell.length_c   1.000
_cell.angle_alpha   90.00
_cell.angle_beta   90.00
_cell.angle_gamma   90.00
#
_symmetry.space_group_name_H-M   'P 1'
#
loop_
_entity.id
_entity.type
_entity.pdbx_description
1 polymer ?
#
loop_
_entity_poly.entity_id
_entity_poly.type
_entity_poly.pdbx_seq_one_letter_code
_entity_poly.pdbx_strand_id
1 'polypeptide(L)'
;MPVKWLLHWQPNPGATLSSQILTEACACVESVGGARAGRWKTTLTFYRPMARDGASAPESSRDFLGVQLHDHPGKYYSILRAHRILLESDSSIQAVMEKLQSYKARVVLNFEGFQYQLGDFQIRVGKCVPSQSENLRGIMMESNVGLTT
;
A
#
# COMPACT_ATOMS: atom_id res chain seq x y z
N MET A 1 -13.54 6.03 -18.20
CA MET A 1 -12.50 5.36 -17.39
C MET A 1 -12.19 6.28 -16.21
N PRO A 2 -12.35 5.82 -14.96
CA PRO A 2 -12.02 6.64 -13.80
C PRO A 2 -10.51 6.91 -13.78
N VAL A 3 -10.13 8.16 -13.51
CA VAL A 3 -8.72 8.55 -13.37
C VAL A 3 -8.35 8.47 -11.90
N LYS A 4 -7.28 7.73 -11.59
CA LYS A 4 -6.76 7.56 -10.23
C LYS A 4 -5.38 8.21 -10.11
N TRP A 5 -5.26 9.16 -9.20
CA TRP A 5 -4.02 9.85 -8.85
C TRP A 5 -3.49 9.31 -7.54
N LEU A 6 -2.18 9.11 -7.49
CA LEU A 6 -1.47 8.70 -6.28
C LEU A 6 -0.34 9.70 -6.03
N LEU A 7 -0.41 10.40 -4.90
CA LEU A 7 0.60 11.35 -4.46
C LEU A 7 1.27 10.83 -3.20
N HIS A 8 2.59 10.93 -3.16
CA HIS A 8 3.38 10.59 -1.99
C HIS A 8 4.20 11.81 -1.59
N TRP A 9 3.98 12.28 -0.37
CA TRP A 9 4.77 13.33 0.25
C TRP A 9 5.65 12.73 1.34
N GLN A 10 6.93 13.10 1.34
CA GLN A 10 7.91 12.70 2.34
C GLN A 10 8.60 13.95 2.91
N PRO A 11 9.03 13.93 4.17
CA PRO A 11 9.73 15.06 4.76
C PRO A 11 11.13 15.20 4.14
N ASN A 12 11.75 16.35 4.38
CA ASN A 12 13.15 16.54 4.06
C ASN A 12 14.03 15.57 4.88
N PRO A 13 15.18 15.12 4.33
CA PRO A 13 16.11 14.27 5.06
C PRO A 13 16.48 14.87 6.42
N GLY A 14 16.41 14.05 7.48
CA GLY A 14 16.73 14.47 8.85
C GLY A 14 15.56 15.06 9.66
N ALA A 15 14.41 15.33 9.03
CA ALA A 15 13.20 15.72 9.76
C ALA A 15 12.45 14.48 10.29
N THR A 16 12.02 14.54 11.55
CA THR A 16 11.16 13.53 12.17
C THR A 16 9.68 13.86 11.89
N LEU A 17 8.92 12.84 11.50
CA LEU A 17 7.48 12.98 11.28
C LEU A 17 6.73 12.59 12.53
N SER A 18 5.89 13.48 13.04
CA SER A 18 4.88 13.14 14.04
C SER A 18 3.61 12.63 13.36
N SER A 19 2.76 11.90 14.09
CA SER A 19 1.44 11.53 13.56
C SER A 19 0.50 12.74 13.38
N GLN A 20 0.88 13.94 13.86
CA GLN A 20 0.09 15.16 13.73
C GLN A 20 -0.07 15.60 12.27
N ILE A 21 0.92 15.35 11.42
CA ILE A 21 0.86 15.70 10.00
C ILE A 21 -0.30 15.00 9.27
N LEU A 22 -0.69 13.80 9.71
CA LEU A 22 -1.88 13.13 9.18
C LEU A 22 -3.14 13.89 9.59
N THR A 23 -3.23 14.34 10.84
CA THR A 23 -4.36 15.13 11.33
C THR A 23 -4.49 16.44 10.55
N GLU A 24 -3.39 17.13 10.30
CA GLU A 24 -3.36 18.37 9.51
C GLU A 24 -3.81 18.11 8.07
N ALA A 25 -3.28 17.07 7.41
CA ALA A 25 -3.69 16.70 6.07
C ALA A 25 -5.18 16.33 5.99
N CYS A 26 -5.72 15.64 6.99
CA CYS A 26 -7.14 15.34 7.10
C CYS A 26 -7.98 16.62 7.26
N ALA A 27 -7.55 17.54 8.13
CA ALA A 27 -8.22 18.81 8.33
C ALA A 27 -8.25 19.67 7.05
N CYS A 28 -7.20 19.61 6.22
CA CYS A 28 -7.19 20.26 4.91
C CYS A 28 -8.24 19.70 3.94
N VAL A 29 -8.48 18.39 3.94
CA VAL A 29 -9.54 17.79 3.10
C VAL A 29 -10.93 18.18 3.62
N GLU A 30 -11.09 18.20 4.93
CA GLU A 30 -12.36 18.59 5.58
C GLU A 30 -12.68 20.07 5.36
N SER A 31 -11.68 20.97 5.39
CA SER A 31 -11.88 22.41 5.19
C SER A 31 -12.34 22.79 3.79
N VAL A 32 -12.06 21.96 2.78
CA VAL A 32 -12.56 22.14 1.41
C VAL A 32 -13.90 21.42 1.16
N GLY A 33 -14.55 20.90 2.20
CA GLY A 33 -15.86 20.25 2.12
C GLY A 33 -15.84 18.73 2.01
N GLY A 34 -14.70 18.08 2.28
CA GLY A 34 -14.58 16.62 2.24
C GLY A 34 -15.34 15.96 3.41
N ALA A 35 -16.34 15.13 3.09
CA ALA A 35 -17.10 14.38 4.08
C ALA A 35 -16.42 13.03 4.37
N ARG A 36 -16.08 12.77 5.63
CA ARG A 36 -15.40 11.52 6.02
C ARG A 36 -16.31 10.31 5.81
N ALA A 37 -15.85 9.36 4.99
CA ALA A 37 -16.60 8.18 4.59
C ALA A 37 -16.15 6.89 5.31
N GLY A 38 -14.95 6.84 5.88
CA GLY A 38 -14.49 5.67 6.62
C GLY A 38 -12.99 5.60 6.85
N ARG A 39 -12.53 4.46 7.38
CA ARG A 39 -11.12 4.12 7.49
C ARG A 39 -10.65 3.47 6.20
N TRP A 40 -9.41 3.73 5.83
CA TRP A 40 -8.76 3.14 4.67
C TRP A 40 -7.45 2.48 5.10
N LYS A 41 -7.21 1.27 4.59
CA LYS A 41 -5.98 0.51 4.83
C LYS A 41 -5.57 -0.29 3.60
N THR A 42 -4.33 -0.13 3.17
CA THR A 42 -3.70 -0.92 2.09
C THR A 42 -2.32 -1.35 2.56
N THR A 43 -1.95 -2.60 2.27
CA THR A 43 -0.65 -3.15 2.69
C THR A 43 0.17 -3.51 1.46
N LEU A 44 1.46 -3.20 1.53
CA LEU A 44 2.43 -3.47 0.48
C LEU A 44 3.62 -4.20 1.10
N THR A 45 4.00 -5.33 0.52
CA THR A 45 5.04 -6.21 1.06
C THR A 45 6.09 -6.53 0.00
N PHE A 46 7.36 -6.32 0.31
CA PHE A 46 8.48 -6.74 -0.52
C PHE A 46 8.90 -8.16 -0.14
N TYR A 47 8.76 -9.09 -1.08
CA TYR A 47 9.18 -10.47 -0.89
C TYR A 47 10.49 -10.77 -1.59
N ARG A 48 11.32 -11.56 -0.91
CA ARG A 48 12.55 -12.13 -1.45
C ARG A 48 12.48 -13.65 -1.37
N PRO A 49 12.85 -14.40 -2.44
CA PRO A 49 12.91 -15.85 -2.38
C PRO A 49 13.80 -16.33 -1.24
N MET A 50 13.40 -17.43 -0.61
CA MET A 50 14.27 -18.13 0.33
C MET A 50 15.04 -19.21 -0.41
N ALA A 51 16.37 -19.16 -0.34
CA ALA A 51 17.22 -20.25 -0.80
C ALA A 51 17.06 -21.42 0.17
N ARG A 52 16.86 -22.63 -0.35
CA ARG A 52 16.94 -23.85 0.48
C ARG A 52 18.40 -24.29 0.52
N ASP A 53 18.89 -24.65 1.70
CA ASP A 53 20.29 -25.07 1.88
C ASP A 53 20.65 -26.18 0.88
N GLY A 54 21.74 -25.96 0.14
CA GLY A 54 22.27 -26.92 -0.84
C GLY A 54 21.77 -26.77 -2.28
N ALA A 55 20.78 -25.92 -2.56
CA ALA A 55 20.34 -25.62 -3.93
C ALA A 55 20.45 -24.11 -4.20
N SER A 56 21.13 -23.73 -5.29
CA SER A 56 20.98 -22.37 -5.83
C SER A 56 19.47 -22.10 -6.00
N ALA A 57 18.98 -20.97 -5.51
CA ALA A 57 17.60 -20.56 -5.78
C ALA A 57 17.37 -20.69 -7.30
N PRO A 58 16.28 -21.33 -7.74
CA PRO A 58 16.06 -21.54 -9.17
C PRO A 58 16.14 -20.18 -9.88
N GLU A 59 16.72 -20.12 -11.08
CA GLU A 59 16.88 -18.85 -11.83
C GLU A 59 15.55 -18.08 -12.03
N SER A 60 14.42 -18.77 -11.86
CA SER A 60 13.06 -18.22 -11.91
C SER A 60 12.58 -17.55 -10.61
N SER A 61 13.25 -17.77 -9.47
CA SER A 61 12.87 -17.19 -8.18
C SER A 61 13.28 -15.71 -8.11
N ARG A 62 12.30 -14.81 -8.16
CA ARG A 62 12.55 -13.36 -8.27
C ARG A 62 11.88 -12.60 -7.13
N ASP A 63 12.49 -11.51 -6.72
CA ASP A 63 11.87 -10.56 -5.81
C ASP A 63 10.59 -9.99 -6.45
N PHE A 64 9.54 -9.87 -5.65
CA PHE A 64 8.28 -9.32 -6.12
C PHE A 64 7.63 -8.46 -5.04
N LEU A 65 6.70 -7.61 -5.49
CA LEU A 65 5.88 -6.77 -4.63
C LEU A 65 4.51 -7.41 -4.43
N GLY A 66 4.14 -7.70 -3.21
CA GLY A 66 2.79 -8.09 -2.83
C GLY A 66 1.96 -6.86 -2.43
N VAL A 67 0.71 -6.80 -2.87
CA VAL A 67 -0.21 -5.69 -2.57
C VAL A 67 -1.57 -6.23 -2.17
N GLN A 68 -2.05 -5.80 -1.01
CA GLN A 68 -3.42 -6.01 -0.53
C GLN A 68 -4.15 -4.67 -0.50
N LEU A 69 -5.11 -4.50 -1.40
CA LEU A 69 -5.86 -3.25 -1.57
C LEU A 69 -7.10 -3.23 -0.67
N HIS A 70 -7.42 -2.06 -0.12
CA HIS A 70 -8.65 -1.84 0.65
C HIS A 70 -9.91 -2.23 -0.12
N ASP A 71 -9.95 -1.89 -1.40
CA ASP A 71 -11.11 -2.09 -2.28
C ASP A 71 -11.40 -3.56 -2.56
N HIS A 72 -10.39 -4.42 -2.44
CA HIS A 72 -10.46 -5.82 -2.84
C HIS A 72 -9.95 -6.73 -1.71
N PRO A 73 -10.67 -6.81 -0.57
CA PRO A 73 -10.17 -7.47 0.65
C PRO A 73 -9.86 -8.96 0.50
N GLY A 74 -10.52 -9.66 -0.44
CA GLY A 74 -10.26 -11.07 -0.76
C GLY A 74 -9.17 -11.31 -1.80
N LYS A 75 -8.61 -10.26 -2.40
CA LYS A 75 -7.62 -10.38 -3.47
C LYS A 75 -6.22 -10.01 -3.00
N TYR A 76 -5.25 -10.57 -3.69
CA TYR A 76 -3.84 -10.28 -3.53
C TYR A 76 -3.20 -10.08 -4.89
N TYR A 77 -2.34 -9.07 -4.99
CA TYR A 77 -1.66 -8.74 -6.24
C TYR A 77 -0.16 -8.91 -6.07
N SER A 78 0.46 -9.72 -6.94
CA SER A 78 1.90 -9.90 -6.99
C SER A 78 2.45 -9.21 -8.24
N ILE A 79 3.41 -8.31 -8.06
CA ILE A 79 3.99 -7.49 -9.13
C ILE A 79 5.47 -7.79 -9.27
N LEU A 80 5.85 -8.33 -10.43
CA LEU A 80 7.25 -8.44 -10.84
C LEU A 80 7.58 -7.26 -11.76
N ARG A 81 8.04 -6.16 -11.15
CA ARG A 81 8.23 -4.88 -11.82
C ARG A 81 9.19 -4.96 -13.01
N ALA A 82 10.30 -5.68 -12.87
CA ALA A 82 11.30 -5.85 -13.94
C ALA A 82 10.73 -6.53 -15.20
N HIS A 83 9.69 -7.35 -15.03
CA HIS A 83 9.07 -8.14 -16.09
C HIS A 83 7.72 -7.61 -16.52
N ARG A 84 7.23 -6.55 -15.86
CA ARG A 84 5.88 -5.98 -16.08
C ARG A 84 4.77 -7.03 -15.93
N ILE A 85 4.96 -7.99 -15.04
CA ILE A 85 3.97 -9.03 -14.74
C ILE A 85 3.17 -8.61 -13.50
N LEU A 86 1.85 -8.69 -13.62
CA LEU A 86 0.89 -8.57 -12.53
C LEU A 86 0.12 -9.88 -12.43
N LEU A 87 0.11 -10.48 -11.25
CA LEU A 87 -0.68 -11.68 -10.95
C LEU A 87 -1.72 -11.31 -9.89
N GLU A 88 -2.99 -11.57 -10.19
CA GLU A 88 -4.06 -11.56 -9.21
C GLU A 88 -4.24 -12.97 -8.66
N SER A 89 -4.38 -13.09 -7.34
CA SER A 89 -4.68 -14.34 -6.66
C SER A 89 -5.61 -14.10 -5.47
N ASP A 90 -6.16 -15.17 -4.91
CA ASP A 90 -6.86 -15.09 -3.63
C ASP A 90 -5.90 -14.69 -2.50
N SER A 91 -6.42 -13.96 -1.50
CA SER A 91 -5.69 -13.53 -0.31
C SER A 91 -4.98 -14.67 0.46
N SER A 92 -5.49 -15.90 0.38
CA SER A 92 -4.92 -17.10 0.99
C SER A 92 -3.53 -17.47 0.46
N ILE A 93 -3.10 -16.94 -0.70
CA ILE A 93 -1.76 -17.15 -1.24
C ILE A 93 -0.67 -16.79 -0.23
N GLN A 94 -0.92 -15.79 0.63
CA GLN A 94 0.01 -15.35 1.65
C GLN A 94 0.28 -16.47 2.67
N ALA A 95 -0.78 -17.14 3.13
CA ALA A 95 -0.68 -18.27 4.05
C ALA A 95 0.01 -19.47 3.39
N VAL A 96 -0.23 -19.70 2.09
CA VAL A 96 0.47 -20.74 1.33
C VAL A 96 1.97 -20.44 1.25
N MET A 97 2.36 -19.21 0.90
CA MET A 97 3.77 -18.82 0.80
C MET A 97 4.50 -18.93 2.14
N GLU A 98 3.84 -18.56 3.24
CA GLU A 98 4.34 -18.70 4.60
C GLU A 98 4.54 -20.16 4.98
N LYS A 99 3.53 -21.02 4.76
CA LYS A 99 3.61 -22.47 5.04
C LYS A 99 4.71 -23.15 4.22
N LEU A 100 4.84 -22.81 2.95
CA LEU A 100 5.85 -23.39 2.06
C LEU A 100 7.26 -22.87 2.36
N GLN A 101 7.38 -21.80 3.15
CA GLN A 101 8.63 -21.08 3.35
C GLN A 101 9.32 -20.82 2.00
N SER A 102 8.54 -20.30 1.04
CA SER A 102 9.04 -20.04 -0.32
C SER A 102 9.63 -18.64 -0.44
N TYR A 103 9.01 -17.66 0.24
CA TYR A 103 9.40 -16.27 0.21
C TYR A 103 9.41 -15.68 1.62
N LYS A 104 10.37 -14.78 1.86
CA LYS A 104 10.47 -14.00 3.09
C LYS A 104 10.01 -12.57 2.84
N ALA A 105 9.06 -12.09 3.64
CA ALA A 105 8.73 -10.67 3.70
C ALA A 105 9.92 -9.89 4.28
N ARG A 106 10.49 -8.97 3.49
CA ARG A 106 11.63 -8.13 3.88
C ARG A 106 11.20 -6.79 4.44
N VAL A 107 10.23 -6.16 3.78
CA VAL A 107 9.68 -4.86 4.16
C VAL A 107 8.17 -4.95 3.98
N VAL A 108 7.42 -4.57 5.00
CA VAL A 108 5.96 -4.42 4.94
C VAL A 108 5.66 -2.96 5.22
N LEU A 109 4.96 -2.30 4.30
CA LEU A 109 4.47 -0.94 4.43
C LEU A 109 2.95 -0.99 4.58
N ASN A 110 2.44 -0.39 5.64
CA ASN A 110 1.02 -0.19 5.85
C ASN A 110 0.68 1.26 5.52
N PHE A 111 -0.25 1.45 4.60
CA PHE A 111 -0.86 2.72 4.32
C PHE A 111 -2.19 2.77 5.06
N GLU A 112 -2.28 3.64 6.06
CA GLU A 112 -3.43 3.69 6.97
C GLU A 112 -3.91 5.13 7.13
N GLY A 113 -5.22 5.33 7.01
CA GLY A 113 -5.82 6.65 7.16
C GLY A 113 -7.32 6.63 6.94
N PHE A 114 -7.82 7.66 6.27
CA PHE A 114 -9.24 7.91 6.11
C PHE A 114 -9.62 8.14 4.66
N GLN A 115 -10.84 7.75 4.35
CA GLN A 115 -11.50 8.02 3.08
C GLN A 115 -12.48 9.17 3.25
N TYR A 116 -12.56 10.01 2.24
CA TYR A 116 -13.40 11.20 2.15
C TYR A 116 -14.14 11.21 0.82
N GLN A 117 -15.35 11.75 0.83
CA GLN A 117 -16.10 12.11 -0.37
C GLN A 117 -16.05 13.64 -0.54
N LEU A 118 -15.59 14.10 -1.70
CA LEU A 118 -15.51 15.52 -2.05
C LEU A 118 -16.11 15.71 -3.45
N GLY A 119 -17.40 16.08 -3.53
CA GLY A 119 -18.11 16.11 -4.81
C GLY A 119 -18.07 14.73 -5.49
N ASP A 120 -17.59 14.67 -6.72
CA ASP A 120 -17.42 13.42 -7.50
C ASP A 120 -16.10 12.68 -7.22
N PHE A 121 -15.27 13.23 -6.31
CA PHE A 121 -13.98 12.66 -5.96
C PHE A 121 -14.10 11.81 -4.69
N GLN A 122 -13.54 10.61 -4.76
CA GLN A 122 -13.17 9.85 -3.56
C GLN A 122 -11.69 10.13 -3.26
N ILE A 123 -11.44 10.72 -2.09
CA ILE A 123 -10.09 11.05 -1.64
C ILE A 123 -9.73 10.11 -0.49
N ARG A 124 -8.51 9.58 -0.49
CA ARG A 124 -7.95 8.88 0.68
C ARG A 124 -6.68 9.58 1.10
N VAL A 125 -6.54 9.84 2.39
CA VAL A 125 -5.33 10.40 2.97
C VAL A 125 -4.89 9.48 4.09
N GLY A 126 -3.63 9.08 4.07
CA GLY A 126 -3.09 8.21 5.11
C GLY A 126 -1.59 8.30 5.25
N LYS A 127 -1.10 7.79 6.37
CA LYS A 127 0.33 7.67 6.64
C LYS A 127 0.88 6.36 6.09
N CYS A 128 2.12 6.40 5.63
CA CYS A 128 2.90 5.21 5.33
C CYS A 128 3.74 4.84 6.56
N VAL A 129 3.48 3.67 7.15
CA VAL A 129 4.18 3.18 8.34
C VAL A 129 4.75 1.78 8.03
N PRO A 130 6.06 1.58 8.19
CA PRO A 130 6.63 0.24 8.09
C PRO A 130 6.14 -0.64 9.24
N SER A 131 5.82 -1.90 8.99
CA SER A 131 5.27 -2.81 10.01
C SER A 131 6.22 -3.08 11.18
N GLN A 132 7.52 -2.85 11.01
CA GLN A 132 8.56 -3.11 12.03
C GLN A 132 9.10 -1.83 12.67
N SER A 133 8.55 -0.66 12.34
CA SER A 133 9.01 0.61 12.91
C SER A 133 7.87 1.60 13.02
N GLU A 134 7.77 2.30 14.14
CA GLU A 134 6.80 3.39 14.30
C GLU A 134 7.18 4.65 13.50
N ASN A 135 8.37 4.68 12.90
CA ASN A 135 8.83 5.78 12.06
C ASN A 135 7.98 5.92 10.79
N LEU A 136 7.18 6.98 10.77
CA LEU A 136 6.38 7.39 9.62
C LEU A 136 7.30 7.72 8.44
N ARG A 137 6.97 7.21 7.25
CA ARG A 137 7.76 7.41 6.02
C ARG A 137 7.28 8.58 5.18
N GLY A 138 6.01 8.91 5.29
CA GLY A 138 5.37 9.99 4.54
C GLY A 138 3.86 9.96 4.65
N ILE A 139 3.23 10.91 3.98
CA ILE A 139 1.79 10.96 3.75
C ILE A 139 1.51 10.53 2.30
N MET A 140 0.51 9.69 2.13
CA MET A 140 -0.01 9.28 0.85
C MET A 140 -1.42 9.86 0.68
N MET A 141 -1.67 10.39 -0.52
CA MET A 141 -2.99 10.82 -0.96
C MET A 141 -3.36 10.07 -2.22
N GLU A 142 -4.54 9.47 -2.23
CA GLU A 142 -5.17 8.89 -3.40
C GLU A 142 -6.38 9.75 -3.76
N SER A 143 -6.55 10.08 -5.03
CA SER A 143 -7.76 10.72 -5.54
C SER A 143 -8.29 9.92 -6.70
N ASN A 144 -9.55 9.50 -6.60
CA ASN A 144 -10.26 8.74 -7.63
C ASN A 144 -11.49 9.54 -8.07
N VAL A 145 -11.62 9.76 -9.38
CA VAL A 145 -12.79 10.38 -9.97
C VAL A 145 -13.76 9.30 -10.39
N GLY A 146 -14.89 9.20 -9.68
CA GLY A 146 -16.04 8.46 -10.17
C GLY A 146 -16.69 9.28 -11.29
N LEU A 147 -16.59 8.84 -12.54
CA LEU A 147 -17.45 9.40 -13.58
C LEU A 147 -18.87 8.90 -13.29
N THR A 148 -19.68 9.71 -12.62
CA THR A 148 -21.14 9.62 -12.64
C THR A 148 -21.60 9.92 -14.06
N THR A 149 -21.69 8.89 -14.90
CA THR A 149 -22.47 8.94 -16.15
C THR A 149 -23.89 8.47 -15.88
#